data_AF-A0A8T7EVZ3-F1
#
_entry.id   AF-A0A8T7EVZ3-F1
#
_cell.length_a   1.000
_cell.length_b   1.000
_cell.length_c   1.000
_cell.angle_alpha   90.00
_cell.angle_beta   90.00
_cell.angle_gamma   90.00
#
_symmetry.space_group_name_H-M   'P 1'
#
loop_
_entity.id
_entity.type
_entity.pdbx_description
1 polymer ?
#
loop_
_entity_poly.entity_id
_entity_poly.type
_entity_poly.pdbx_seq_one_letter_code
_entity_poly.pdbx_strand_id
1 'polypeptide(L)'
;MAHVVLYRFGSTCWYFYGASRDIHRDKMPNYLLQWSAMRWAKAQGCTRYDLWGAPEIFDESDRMWGVYQFKRGFRGTVRQGIGAYDFAPNALLYTAFSELAATRAERRAPPASRPQHDVRRALKYTGCKPANTNRHGSPRFGVVSPCRNRDRGELQN
;
A
#
# COMPACT_ATOMS: atom_id res chain seq x y z
N MET A 1 -3.09 -3.69 24.71
CA MET A 1 -2.18 -2.52 24.62
C MET A 1 -1.67 -2.43 23.20
N ALA A 2 -1.61 -1.22 22.64
CA ALA A 2 -1.16 -0.96 21.28
C ALA A 2 -0.30 0.30 21.26
N HIS A 3 0.76 0.28 20.45
CA HIS A 3 1.74 1.35 20.31
C HIS A 3 2.03 1.60 18.83
N VAL A 4 2.37 2.84 18.51
CA VAL A 4 2.72 3.28 17.16
C VAL A 4 3.90 4.25 17.22
N VAL A 5 4.84 4.10 16.29
CA VAL A 5 5.91 5.05 16.04
C VAL A 5 5.60 5.77 14.73
N LEU A 6 5.46 7.09 14.84
CA LEU A 6 5.19 7.98 13.72
C LEU A 6 6.44 8.81 13.42
N TYR A 7 6.72 9.01 12.15
CA TYR A 7 7.73 9.95 11.68
C TYR A 7 7.04 11.07 10.92
N ARG A 8 7.34 12.33 11.22
CA ARG A 8 6.79 13.49 10.53
C ARG A 8 7.91 14.30 9.91
N PHE A 9 7.77 14.61 8.63
CA PHE A 9 8.68 15.47 7.88
C PHE A 9 7.89 16.25 6.81
N GLY A 10 8.04 17.57 6.84
CA GLY A 10 7.24 18.47 6.01
C GLY A 10 5.74 18.31 6.24
N SER A 11 4.98 18.19 5.16
CA SER A 11 3.52 18.01 5.19
C SER A 11 3.06 16.55 5.25
N THR A 12 3.98 15.61 5.47
CA THR A 12 3.70 14.16 5.47
C THR A 12 4.06 13.53 6.82
N CYS A 13 3.18 12.62 7.27
CA CYS A 13 3.43 11.76 8.42
C CYS A 13 3.43 10.30 7.95
N TRP A 14 4.42 9.53 8.37
CA TRP A 14 4.61 8.13 8.05
C TRP A 14 4.37 7.25 9.27
N TYR A 15 3.62 6.19 9.07
CA TYR A 15 3.46 5.08 10.00
C TYR A 15 4.60 4.08 9.81
N PHE A 16 5.60 4.12 10.69
CA PHE A 16 6.80 3.26 10.59
C PHE A 16 6.60 1.93 11.28
N TYR A 17 6.25 1.95 12.57
CA TYR A 17 6.12 0.75 13.39
C TYR A 17 4.82 0.78 14.17
N GLY A 18 4.21 -0.39 14.32
CA GLY A 18 3.11 -0.59 15.25
C GLY A 18 3.20 -1.96 15.88
N ALA A 19 2.88 -2.00 17.18
CA ALA A 19 2.87 -3.21 17.96
C ALA A 19 1.60 -3.26 18.79
N SER A 20 0.98 -4.43 18.87
CA SER A 20 -0.19 -4.65 19.71
C SER A 20 -0.14 -6.02 20.35
N ARG A 21 -0.62 -6.12 21.59
CA ARG A 21 -0.83 -7.42 22.25
C ARG A 21 -2.13 -8.03 21.73
N ASP A 22 -2.18 -9.35 21.62
CA ASP A 22 -3.39 -10.08 21.16
C ASP A 22 -4.53 -10.09 22.19
N ILE A 23 -4.24 -9.75 23.44
CA ILE A 23 -5.22 -9.66 24.52
C ILE A 23 -6.20 -8.50 24.24
N HIS A 24 -7.50 -8.80 24.13
CA HIS A 24 -8.60 -7.90 23.77
C HIS A 24 -8.56 -7.33 22.34
N ARG A 25 -8.22 -8.15 21.35
CA ARG A 25 -8.25 -7.78 19.92
C ARG A 25 -9.66 -7.45 19.41
N ASP A 26 -10.70 -8.00 20.05
CA ASP A 26 -12.12 -7.73 19.78
C ASP A 26 -12.47 -6.24 19.93
N LYS A 27 -11.79 -5.53 20.83
CA LYS A 27 -11.97 -4.07 21.04
C LYS A 27 -11.33 -3.21 19.96
N MET A 28 -10.68 -3.83 18.97
CA MET A 28 -10.05 -3.16 17.84
C MET A 28 -9.14 -1.97 18.23
N PRO A 29 -8.26 -2.10 19.26
CA PRO A 29 -7.47 -0.97 19.77
C PRO A 29 -6.55 -0.34 18.71
N ASN A 30 -6.12 -1.13 17.73
CA ASN A 30 -5.28 -0.67 16.62
C ASN A 30 -5.99 0.33 15.71
N TYR A 31 -7.30 0.17 15.50
CA TYR A 31 -8.07 1.12 14.70
C TYR A 31 -8.20 2.47 15.40
N LEU A 32 -8.50 2.46 16.71
CA LEU A 32 -8.56 3.67 17.51
C LEU A 32 -7.21 4.39 17.56
N LEU A 33 -6.12 3.63 17.72
CA LEU A 33 -4.76 4.17 17.74
C LEU A 33 -4.36 4.81 16.40
N GLN A 34 -4.68 4.18 15.26
CA GLN A 34 -4.41 4.78 13.97
C GLN A 34 -5.28 6.00 13.70
N TRP A 35 -6.55 5.97 14.11
CA TRP A 35 -7.42 7.14 14.00
C TRP A 35 -6.89 8.33 14.81
N SER A 36 -6.48 8.09 16.06
CA SER A 36 -5.89 9.14 16.90
C SER A 36 -4.57 9.65 16.31
N ALA A 37 -3.74 8.78 15.75
CA ALA A 37 -2.52 9.15 15.01
C ALA A 37 -2.81 10.04 13.79
N MET A 38 -3.84 9.72 12.99
CA MET A 38 -4.24 10.56 11.85
C MET A 38 -4.74 11.94 12.28
N ARG A 39 -5.53 12.01 13.36
CA ARG A 39 -5.96 13.30 13.92
C ARG A 39 -4.78 14.11 14.44
N TRP A 40 -3.83 13.45 15.12
CA TRP A 40 -2.60 14.10 15.58
C TRP A 40 -1.80 14.64 14.40
N ALA A 41 -1.57 13.85 13.35
CA ALA A 41 -0.87 14.29 12.15
C ALA A 41 -1.56 15.50 11.50
N LYS A 42 -2.89 15.49 11.41
CA LYS A 42 -3.67 16.64 10.92
C LYS A 42 -3.50 17.88 11.78
N ALA A 43 -3.51 17.73 13.12
CA ALA A 43 -3.26 18.83 14.04
C ALA A 43 -1.84 19.41 13.92
N GLN A 44 -0.87 18.58 13.52
CA GLN A 44 0.50 19.01 13.19
C GLN A 44 0.64 19.61 11.78
N GLY A 45 -0.47 19.88 11.08
CA GLY A 45 -0.48 20.49 9.74
C GLY A 45 -0.12 19.53 8.60
N CYS A 46 -0.10 18.22 8.83
CA CYS A 46 0.15 17.25 7.76
C CYS A 46 -1.05 17.16 6.83
N THR A 47 -0.78 17.19 5.51
CA THR A 47 -1.79 16.97 4.46
C THR A 47 -1.84 15.53 3.98
N ARG A 48 -0.80 14.75 4.27
CA ARG A 48 -0.67 13.34 3.91
C ARG A 48 -0.33 12.48 5.14
N TYR A 49 -1.01 11.36 5.25
CA TYR A 49 -0.71 10.29 6.19
C TYR A 49 -0.42 9.00 5.41
N ASP A 50 0.80 8.51 5.50
CA ASP A 50 1.29 7.35 4.77
C ASP A 50 1.30 6.13 5.68
N LEU A 51 0.48 5.13 5.34
CA LEU A 51 0.37 3.86 6.06
C LEU A 51 1.51 2.87 5.71
N TRP A 52 2.44 3.27 4.85
CA TRP A 52 3.56 2.49 4.35
C TRP A 52 3.14 1.19 3.65
N GLY A 53 4.11 0.32 3.39
CA GLY A 53 4.06 -0.87 2.54
C GLY A 53 2.73 -1.61 2.42
N ALA A 54 2.32 -1.88 1.19
CA ALA A 54 1.22 -2.75 0.83
C ALA A 54 1.79 -3.95 0.04
N PRO A 55 1.08 -5.09 -0.02
CA PRO A 55 1.48 -6.15 -0.94
C PRO A 55 1.42 -5.63 -2.38
N GLU A 56 2.33 -6.13 -3.21
CA GLU A 56 2.37 -5.79 -4.64
C GLU A 56 1.22 -6.46 -5.41
N ILE A 57 0.91 -7.70 -5.05
CA ILE A 57 -0.20 -8.48 -5.58
C ILE A 57 -1.28 -8.60 -4.50
N PHE A 58 -2.50 -8.19 -4.82
CA PHE A 58 -3.64 -8.27 -3.90
C PHE A 58 -4.27 -9.66 -3.94
N ASP A 59 -3.54 -10.64 -3.42
CA ASP A 59 -4.01 -12.01 -3.24
C ASP A 59 -4.41 -12.26 -1.78
N GLU A 60 -5.54 -12.93 -1.57
CA GLU A 60 -6.03 -13.27 -0.23
C GLU A 60 -5.17 -14.32 0.48
N SER A 61 -4.42 -15.12 -0.29
CA SER A 61 -3.47 -16.11 0.21
C SER A 61 -2.17 -15.48 0.72
N ASP A 62 -1.93 -14.20 0.46
CA ASP A 62 -0.72 -13.51 0.94
C ASP A 62 -0.77 -13.29 2.45
N ARG A 63 0.36 -13.53 3.13
CA ARG A 63 0.53 -13.26 4.57
C ARG A 63 0.23 -11.80 4.96
N MET A 64 0.41 -10.86 4.03
CA MET A 64 0.14 -9.44 4.18
C MET A 64 -1.33 -9.07 3.96
N TRP A 65 -2.19 -10.00 3.53
CA TRP A 65 -3.60 -9.72 3.22
C TRP A 65 -4.35 -9.10 4.39
N GLY A 66 -4.19 -9.64 5.60
CA GLY A 66 -4.81 -9.09 6.80
C GLY A 66 -4.36 -7.66 7.13
N VAL A 67 -3.08 -7.35 6.89
CA VAL A 67 -2.52 -6.00 7.07
C VAL A 67 -3.05 -5.05 6.00
N TYR A 68 -3.17 -5.51 4.76
CA TYR A 68 -3.77 -4.74 3.68
C TYR A 68 -5.24 -4.41 3.95
N GLN A 69 -6.04 -5.38 4.38
CA GLN A 69 -7.45 -5.16 4.70
C GLN A 69 -7.64 -4.15 5.83
N PHE A 70 -6.78 -4.21 6.85
CA PHE A 70 -6.72 -3.18 7.90
C PHE A 70 -6.47 -1.78 7.31
N LYS A 71 -5.46 -1.64 6.44
CA LYS A 71 -5.11 -0.35 5.81
C LYS A 71 -6.21 0.14 4.87
N ARG A 72 -6.87 -0.75 4.14
CA ARG A 72 -7.98 -0.45 3.22
C ARG A 72 -9.17 0.18 3.94
N GLY A 73 -9.41 -0.20 5.20
CA GLY A 73 -10.47 0.38 6.04
C GLY A 73 -10.38 1.91 6.22
N PHE A 74 -9.19 2.50 6.06
CA PHE A 74 -8.99 3.94 6.19
C PHE A 74 -9.24 4.74 4.90
N ARG A 75 -9.73 4.09 3.84
CA ARG A 75 -10.07 4.71 2.54
C ARG A 75 -8.90 5.46 1.88
N GLY A 76 -7.67 5.05 2.17
CA GLY A 76 -6.46 5.56 1.51
C GLY A 76 -6.33 5.06 0.08
N THR A 77 -5.44 5.70 -0.69
CA THR A 77 -5.08 5.26 -2.05
C THR A 77 -3.75 4.51 -2.03
N VAL A 78 -3.69 3.34 -2.66
CA VAL A 78 -2.41 2.66 -2.88
C VAL A 78 -1.62 3.39 -3.96
N ARG A 79 -0.31 3.56 -3.73
CA ARG A 79 0.62 4.15 -4.69
C ARG A 79 1.80 3.21 -4.86
N GLN A 80 2.08 2.81 -6.10
CA GLN A 80 3.29 2.08 -6.45
C GLN A 80 4.38 3.10 -6.77
N GLY A 81 5.53 2.96 -6.12
CA GLY A 81 6.72 3.74 -6.45
C GLY A 81 7.40 3.20 -7.70
N ILE A 82 8.49 3.86 -8.12
CA ILE A 82 9.30 3.46 -9.27
C ILE A 82 10.07 2.14 -9.05
N GLY A 83 10.10 1.63 -7.81
CA GLY A 83 10.89 0.46 -7.42
C GLY A 83 12.29 0.83 -6.93
N ALA A 84 13.12 -0.19 -6.73
CA ALA A 84 14.52 -0.03 -6.40
C ALA A 84 15.35 0.10 -7.68
N TYR A 85 16.33 1.01 -7.67
CA TYR A 85 17.31 1.17 -8.75
C TYR A 85 18.70 1.01 -8.19
N ASP A 86 19.45 0.08 -8.74
CA ASP A 86 20.83 -0.18 -8.34
C ASP A 86 21.78 0.51 -9.32
N PHE A 87 22.70 1.30 -8.78
CA PHE A 87 23.85 1.79 -9.53
C PHE A 87 25.06 0.93 -9.16
N ALA A 88 25.67 0.27 -10.15
CA ALA A 88 26.79 -0.63 -9.96
C ALA A 88 28.09 0.01 -10.52
N PRO A 89 28.92 0.68 -9.68
CA PRO A 89 30.16 1.30 -10.15
C PRO A 89 31.16 0.29 -10.70
N ASN A 90 31.14 -0.95 -10.18
CA ASN A 90 31.95 -2.06 -10.66
C ASN A 90 31.04 -3.23 -11.04
N ALA A 91 30.94 -3.50 -12.34
CA ALA A 91 30.07 -4.54 -12.87
C ALA A 91 30.44 -5.94 -12.36
N LEU A 92 31.74 -6.26 -12.25
CA LEU A 92 32.21 -7.60 -11.88
C LEU A 92 31.92 -7.93 -10.41
N LEU A 93 32.13 -6.96 -9.51
CA LEU A 93 31.81 -7.15 -8.09
C LEU A 93 30.29 -7.24 -7.87
N TYR A 94 29.53 -6.45 -8.62
CA TYR A 94 28.07 -6.45 -8.53
C TYR A 94 27.45 -7.77 -9.02
N THR A 95 27.94 -8.32 -10.13
CA THR A 95 27.48 -9.63 -10.62
C THR A 95 27.84 -10.74 -9.65
N ALA A 96 29.09 -10.79 -9.17
CA ALA A 96 29.53 -11.79 -8.19
C ALA A 96 28.71 -11.72 -6.88
N PHE A 97 28.43 -10.50 -6.39
CA PHE A 97 27.57 -10.30 -5.23
C PHE A 97 26.13 -10.77 -5.48
N SER A 98 25.55 -10.41 -6.64
CA SER A 98 24.18 -10.75 -6.99
C SER A 98 23.99 -12.26 -7.15
N GLU A 99 24.93 -12.95 -7.77
CA GLU A 99 24.92 -14.41 -7.92
C GLU A 99 25.08 -15.12 -6.56
N LEU A 100 25.97 -14.64 -5.70
CA LEU A 100 26.15 -15.16 -4.34
C LEU A 100 24.90 -14.93 -3.48
N ALA A 101 24.26 -13.77 -3.62
CA ALA A 101 23.02 -13.45 -2.92
C ALA A 101 21.86 -14.33 -3.42
N ALA A 102 21.76 -14.56 -4.73
CA ALA A 102 20.75 -15.44 -5.34
C ALA A 102 20.89 -16.88 -4.83
N THR A 103 22.10 -17.45 -4.84
CA THR A 103 22.35 -18.81 -4.31
C THR A 103 22.13 -18.93 -2.80
N ARG A 104 22.20 -17.83 -2.03
CA ARG A 104 21.80 -17.82 -0.61
C ARG A 104 20.29 -17.70 -0.43
N ALA A 105 19.63 -16.92 -1.27
CA ALA A 105 18.18 -16.76 -1.25
C ALA A 105 17.48 -18.08 -1.58
N GLU A 106 17.95 -18.80 -2.60
CA GLU A 106 17.45 -20.14 -2.96
C GLU A 106 17.61 -21.14 -1.81
N ARG A 107 18.73 -21.09 -1.08
CA ARG A 107 18.96 -21.95 0.09
C ARG A 107 18.10 -21.61 1.31
N ARG A 108 17.52 -20.41 1.35
CA ARG A 108 16.66 -19.93 2.45
C ARG A 108 15.17 -19.98 2.10
N ALA A 109 14.84 -20.21 0.83
CA ALA A 109 13.46 -20.35 0.40
C ALA A 109 12.85 -21.61 1.06
N PRO A 110 11.73 -21.48 1.81
CA PRO A 110 11.00 -22.66 2.26
C PRO A 110 10.49 -23.44 1.04
N PRO A 111 10.38 -24.79 1.12
CA PRO A 111 9.87 -25.58 0.00
C PRO A 111 8.48 -25.07 -0.41
N ALA A 112 8.29 -24.84 -1.71
CA ALA A 112 7.07 -24.31 -2.29
C ALA A 112 5.85 -25.06 -1.73
N SER A 113 5.00 -24.35 -0.98
CA SER A 113 3.68 -24.88 -0.62
C SER A 113 2.86 -25.06 -1.90
N ARG A 114 2.27 -26.25 -2.01
CA ARG A 114 1.52 -26.84 -3.14
C ARG A 114 0.57 -25.88 -3.88
N PRO A 115 0.28 -26.13 -5.18
CA PRO A 115 -0.62 -25.30 -5.95
C PRO A 115 -2.05 -25.42 -5.40
N GLN A 116 -2.63 -24.32 -4.93
CA GLN A 116 -4.05 -24.24 -4.63
C GLN A 116 -4.81 -23.80 -5.90
N HIS A 117 -5.63 -24.75 -6.33
CA HIS A 117 -6.56 -24.78 -7.46
C HIS A 117 -7.21 -23.47 -7.96
N ASP A 118 -7.29 -23.44 -9.30
CA ASP A 118 -8.36 -22.94 -10.18
C ASP A 118 -8.47 -21.44 -10.51
N VAL A 119 -7.64 -21.09 -11.49
CA VAL A 119 -7.75 -20.00 -12.47
C VAL A 119 -9.13 -19.92 -13.13
N ARG A 120 -10.05 -19.07 -12.64
CA ARG A 120 -11.18 -18.53 -13.45
C ARG A 120 -12.00 -17.39 -12.82
N ARG A 121 -11.40 -16.34 -12.20
CA ARG A 121 -12.20 -15.13 -11.87
C ARG A 121 -11.48 -13.79 -11.64
N ALA A 122 -10.33 -13.53 -12.26
CA ALA A 122 -9.62 -12.26 -12.11
C ALA A 122 -9.26 -11.61 -13.45
N LEU A 123 -10.26 -11.36 -14.29
CA LEU A 123 -10.13 -10.57 -15.51
C LEU A 123 -11.25 -9.52 -15.53
N LYS A 124 -11.17 -8.51 -14.66
CA LYS A 124 -12.06 -7.34 -14.74
C LYS A 124 -11.45 -5.98 -14.41
N TYR A 125 -10.16 -5.88 -14.10
CA TYR A 125 -9.56 -4.58 -13.73
C TYR A 125 -8.23 -4.31 -14.42
N THR A 126 -8.25 -4.22 -15.75
CA THR A 126 -7.19 -3.57 -16.51
C THR A 126 -7.82 -2.64 -17.53
N GLY A 127 -7.65 -1.33 -17.33
CA GLY A 127 -8.08 -0.34 -18.32
C GLY A 127 -8.30 1.05 -17.76
N CYS A 128 -7.23 1.81 -17.54
CA CYS A 128 -7.36 3.27 -17.59
C CYS A 128 -6.06 3.91 -18.10
N LYS A 129 -6.14 4.47 -19.32
CA LYS A 129 -5.12 5.34 -19.92
C LYS A 129 -5.17 6.74 -19.29
N PRO A 130 -4.05 7.48 -19.25
CA PRO A 130 -4.01 8.80 -18.62
C PRO A 130 -4.60 9.87 -19.56
N ALA A 131 -5.39 10.81 -19.03
CA ALA A 131 -5.85 11.99 -19.76
C ALA A 131 -5.63 13.29 -18.97
N ASN A 132 -5.37 14.33 -19.75
CA ASN A 132 -4.71 15.61 -19.48
C ASN A 132 -5.55 16.65 -18.69
N THR A 133 -4.82 17.61 -18.12
CA THR A 133 -5.12 18.76 -17.26
C THR A 133 -6.20 19.75 -17.77
N ASN A 134 -7.02 20.32 -16.86
CA ASN A 134 -6.97 21.76 -16.47
C ASN A 134 -8.15 22.26 -15.57
N ARG A 135 -7.80 23.25 -14.72
CA ARG A 135 -8.57 24.34 -14.08
C ARG A 135 -9.39 24.16 -12.76
N HIS A 136 -9.02 25.08 -11.85
CA HIS A 136 -9.76 25.77 -10.77
C HIS A 136 -9.95 25.13 -9.37
N GLY A 137 -9.09 25.59 -8.43
CA GLY A 137 -9.49 26.43 -7.28
C GLY A 137 -10.34 25.82 -6.16
N SER A 138 -9.71 25.15 -5.20
CA SER A 138 -10.15 25.00 -3.78
C SER A 138 -9.08 24.20 -3.01
N PRO A 139 -8.78 24.49 -1.72
CA PRO A 139 -7.75 23.77 -0.97
C PRO A 139 -8.29 22.40 -0.55
N ARG A 140 -8.27 21.46 -1.49
CA ARG A 140 -8.54 20.05 -1.25
C ARG A 140 -7.30 19.44 -0.58
N PHE A 141 -7.44 18.92 0.63
CA PHE A 141 -6.64 17.75 1.03
C PHE A 141 -6.75 16.77 -0.13
N GLY A 142 -5.62 16.40 -0.75
CA GLY A 142 -5.55 15.78 -2.07
C GLY A 142 -6.43 14.53 -2.26
N VAL A 143 -7.71 14.77 -2.50
CA VAL A 143 -8.67 13.87 -3.11
C VAL A 143 -8.36 13.97 -4.59
N VAL A 144 -7.54 13.05 -5.11
CA VAL A 144 -7.60 12.76 -6.53
C VAL A 144 -8.94 12.06 -6.73
N SER A 145 -9.86 12.80 -7.34
CA SER A 145 -11.23 12.37 -7.58
C SER A 145 -11.28 10.96 -8.19
N PRO A 146 -12.23 10.12 -7.78
CA PRO A 146 -12.58 8.94 -8.56
C PRO A 146 -13.16 9.40 -9.91
N CYS A 147 -12.83 8.69 -10.99
CA CYS A 147 -13.58 8.80 -12.24
C CYS A 147 -15.05 8.52 -11.93
N ARG A 148 -15.88 9.56 -12.01
CA ARG A 148 -17.33 9.48 -11.88
C ARG A 148 -17.83 8.74 -13.13
N ASN A 149 -18.30 7.50 -12.99
CA ASN A 149 -19.05 6.85 -14.06
C ASN A 149 -20.30 7.70 -14.31
N ARG A 150 -20.36 8.36 -15.47
CA ARG A 150 -21.56 9.05 -15.94
C ARG A 150 -22.43 7.99 -16.60
N ASP A 151 -23.14 7.20 -15.80
CA ASP A 151 -24.23 6.37 -16.28
C ASP A 151 -25.54 7.16 -16.18
N ARG A 152 -25.88 7.85 -17.27
CA ARG A 152 -27.23 8.22 -17.77
C ARG A 152 -27.02 8.60 -19.24
N GLY A 153 -27.64 8.05 -20.26
CA GLY A 153 -28.76 7.12 -20.40
C GLY A 153 -29.42 7.43 -21.75
N GLU A 154 -29.64 6.43 -22.59
CA GLU A 154 -30.43 6.42 -23.85
C GLU A 154 -30.53 4.91 -24.18
N LEU A 155 -31.63 4.16 -24.05
CA LEU A 155 -33.01 4.37 -24.51
C LEU A 155 -33.05 4.98 -25.92
N GLN A 156 -32.91 4.12 -26.93
CA GLN A 156 -33.72 4.17 -28.14
C GLN A 156 -33.62 2.86 -28.94
N ASN A 157 -34.81 2.35 -29.28
CA ASN A 157 -35.20 1.16 -30.07
C ASN A 157 -35.19 -0.20 -29.38
#